data_AF-A0A1H4B0V4-F1
#
_entry.id   AF-A0A1H4B0V4-F1
#
_cell.length_a   1.000
_cell.length_b   1.000
_cell.length_c   1.000
_cell.angle_alpha   90.00
_cell.angle_beta   90.00
_cell.angle_gamma   90.00
#
_symmetry.space_group_name_H-M   'P 1'
#
loop_
_entity.id
_entity.type
_entity.pdbx_description
1 polymer ?
#
loop_
_entity_poly.entity_id
_entity_poly.type
_entity_poly.pdbx_seq_one_letter_code
_entity_poly.pdbx_strand_id
1 'polypeptide(L)' 'MSKVIKETIEADGISIQVYSEDYKNDFISLTDIAKKREGEYPGYVIQNWMRAKSTISFIGLWERLHNEDK' A
#
# COMPACT_ATOMS: atom_id res chain seq x y z
N MET A 1 -7.13 22.96 5.62
CA MET A 1 -7.12 21.51 5.93
C MET A 1 -7.78 20.82 4.75
N SER A 2 -7.01 20.07 3.98
CA SER A 2 -7.55 19.27 2.88
C SER A 2 -8.45 18.18 3.48
N LYS A 3 -9.59 17.92 2.83
CA LYS A 3 -10.59 16.98 3.33
C LYS A 3 -10.09 15.59 2.97
N VAL A 4 -9.71 14.78 3.96
CA VAL A 4 -9.36 13.37 3.74
C VAL A 4 -10.58 12.66 3.18
N ILE A 5 -10.43 12.06 2.00
CA ILE A 5 -11.48 11.30 1.32
C ILE A 5 -11.11 9.82 1.47
N LYS A 6 -12.05 9.06 2.01
CA LYS A 6 -11.94 7.62 2.15
C LYS A 6 -12.88 6.97 1.15
N GLU A 7 -12.31 6.36 0.13
CA GLU A 7 -13.04 5.66 -0.93
C GLU A 7 -12.76 4.16 -0.85
N THR A 8 -13.53 3.39 -1.60
CA THR A 8 -13.32 1.96 -1.75
C THR A 8 -13.31 1.64 -3.24
N ILE A 9 -12.31 0.89 -3.68
CA ILE A 9 -12.23 0.36 -5.04
C ILE A 9 -12.49 -1.15 -5.02
N GLU A 10 -13.11 -1.66 -6.08
CA GLU A 10 -13.31 -3.09 -6.30
C GLU A 10 -12.27 -3.59 -7.31
N ALA A 11 -11.40 -4.50 -6.89
CA ALA A 11 -10.40 -5.09 -7.77
C ALA A 11 -10.35 -6.60 -7.54
N ASP A 12 -10.49 -7.39 -8.60
CA ASP A 12 -10.36 -8.86 -8.53
C ASP A 12 -11.24 -9.49 -7.42
N GLY A 13 -12.48 -8.97 -7.28
CA GLY A 13 -13.46 -9.44 -6.29
C GLY A 13 -13.17 -9.06 -4.84
N ILE A 14 -12.26 -8.12 -4.58
CA ILE A 14 -12.01 -7.57 -3.24
C ILE A 14 -12.22 -6.06 -3.19
N SER A 15 -12.84 -5.62 -2.09
CA SER A 15 -13.00 -4.21 -1.73
C SER A 15 -11.72 -3.70 -1.04
N ILE A 16 -11.06 -2.71 -1.63
CA ILE A 16 -9.82 -2.14 -1.13
C ILE A 16 -10.05 -0.68 -0.74
N GLN A 17 -9.70 -0.33 0.50
CA GLN A 17 -9.80 1.05 0.96
C GLN A 17 -8.71 1.92 0.31
N VAL A 18 -9.12 3.09 -0.18
CA VAL A 18 -8.25 4.14 -0.70
C VAL A 18 -8.39 5.38 0.17
N TYR A 19 -7.26 5.95 0.55
CA TYR A 19 -7.19 7.19 1.31
C TYR A 19 -6.56 8.26 0.44
N SER A 20 -7.29 9.35 0.21
CA SER A 20 -6.81 10.50 -0.54
C SER A 20 -6.80 11.72 0.36
N GLU A 21 -5.68 12.44 0.43
CA GLU A 21 -5.63 13.72 1.13
C GLU A 21 -5.82 14.91 0.18
N ASP A 22 -5.36 14.80 -1.06
CA ASP A 22 -5.30 15.90 -2.04
C ASP A 22 -5.43 15.45 -3.51
N TYR A 23 -5.92 14.23 -3.76
CA TYR A 23 -5.95 13.57 -5.09
C TYR A 23 -4.59 13.47 -5.80
N LYS A 24 -3.48 13.71 -5.07
CA LYS A 24 -2.11 13.54 -5.57
C LYS A 24 -1.39 12.44 -4.79
N ASN A 25 -1.67 12.34 -3.49
CA ASN A 25 -1.09 11.36 -2.60
C ASN A 25 -2.16 10.35 -2.18
N ASP A 26 -2.56 9.49 -3.12
CA ASP A 26 -3.54 8.44 -2.87
C ASP A 26 -2.84 7.19 -2.33
N PHE A 27 -3.34 6.67 -1.21
CA PHE A 27 -2.81 5.49 -0.54
C PHE A 27 -3.81 4.34 -0.62
N ILE A 28 -3.31 3.15 -0.97
CA ILE A 28 -4.11 1.93 -1.07
C ILE A 28 -3.82 1.02 0.13
N SER A 29 -4.86 0.44 0.72
CA SER A 29 -4.75 -0.46 1.87
C SER A 29 -4.12 -1.81 1.50
N LEU A 30 -2.85 -2.00 1.86
CA LEU A 30 -2.14 -3.28 1.71
C LEU A 30 -2.76 -4.43 2.51
N THR A 31 -3.36 -4.13 3.67
CA THR A 31 -4.03 -5.14 4.50
C THR A 31 -5.25 -5.73 3.79
N ASP A 32 -6.03 -4.89 3.10
CA ASP A 32 -7.20 -5.38 2.36
C ASP A 32 -6.79 -6.23 1.15
N ILE A 33 -5.69 -5.87 0.49
CA ILE A 33 -5.09 -6.71 -0.56
C ILE A 33 -4.58 -8.05 0.03
N ALA A 34 -3.89 -8.02 1.17
CA ALA A 34 -3.31 -9.20 1.80
C ALA A 34 -4.36 -10.20 2.31
N LYS A 35 -5.52 -9.71 2.82
CA LYS A 35 -6.65 -10.55 3.25
C LYS A 35 -7.15 -11.47 2.14
N LYS A 36 -7.02 -11.10 0.87
CA LYS A 36 -7.37 -11.99 -0.24
C LYS A 36 -6.56 -13.27 -0.25
N ARG A 37 -5.28 -13.17 0.10
CA ARG A 37 -4.32 -14.28 0.02
C ARG A 37 -4.30 -15.12 1.29
N GLU A 38 -4.28 -14.48 2.46
CA GLU A 38 -4.25 -15.12 3.78
C GLU A 38 -5.25 -14.40 4.69
N GLY A 39 -6.51 -14.83 4.61
CA GLY A 39 -7.68 -14.19 5.24
C GLY A 39 -7.45 -13.62 6.64
N GLU A 40 -7.24 -14.49 7.64
CA GLU A 40 -7.15 -14.06 9.05
C GLU A 40 -5.80 -13.47 9.43
N TYR A 41 -4.74 -13.74 8.66
CA TYR A 41 -3.38 -13.31 9.00
C TYR A 41 -2.69 -12.52 7.88
N PRO A 42 -3.27 -11.38 7.43
CA PRO A 42 -2.70 -10.56 6.36
C PRO A 42 -1.28 -10.06 6.68
N GLY A 43 -0.93 -9.97 7.97
CA GLY A 43 0.40 -9.58 8.43
C GLY A 43 1.51 -10.52 7.94
N TYR A 44 1.28 -11.84 7.82
CA TYR A 44 2.31 -12.77 7.32
C TYR A 44 2.60 -12.55 5.84
N VAL A 45 1.58 -12.29 5.03
CA VAL A 45 1.73 -11.98 3.60
C VAL A 45 2.54 -10.70 3.41
N ILE A 46 2.18 -9.65 4.16
CA ILE A 46 2.88 -8.37 4.11
C ILE A 46 4.33 -8.55 4.54
N GLN A 47 4.60 -9.26 5.64
CA GLN A 47 5.97 -9.56 6.07
C GLN A 47 6.77 -10.28 4.98
N ASN A 48 6.18 -11.27 4.32
CA ASN A 48 6.85 -11.99 3.24
C ASN A 48 7.16 -11.09 2.05
N TRP A 49 6.24 -10.21 1.64
CA TRP A 49 6.50 -9.22 0.59
C TRP A 49 7.64 -8.27 0.96
N MET A 50 7.64 -7.78 2.21
CA MET A 50 8.66 -6.84 2.70
C MET A 50 10.04 -7.48 2.92
N ARG A 51 10.13 -8.81 3.07
CA ARG A 51 11.40 -9.54 3.19
C ARG A 51 12.05 -9.86 1.85
N ALA A 52 11.29 -9.82 0.75
CA ALA A 52 11.83 -10.12 -0.57
C ALA A 52 12.90 -9.09 -0.96
N LYS A 53 14.10 -9.55 -1.32
CA LYS A 53 15.24 -8.69 -1.67
C LYS A 53 14.87 -7.69 -2.79
N SER A 54 14.10 -8.14 -3.78
CA SER A 54 13.60 -7.29 -4.86
C SER A 54 12.72 -6.15 -4.35
N THR A 55 11.81 -6.41 -3.42
CA THR A 55 10.94 -5.39 -2.81
C THR A 55 11.77 -4.36 -2.05
N ILE A 56 12.71 -4.82 -1.21
CA ILE A 56 13.58 -3.93 -0.44
C ILE A 56 14.42 -3.05 -1.37
N SER A 57 15.03 -3.64 -2.40
CA SER A 57 15.81 -2.88 -3.39
C SER A 57 14.95 -1.87 -4.15
N PHE A 58 13.72 -2.23 -4.52
CA PHE A 58 12.79 -1.32 -5.18
C PHE A 58 12.41 -0.15 -4.28
N ILE A 59 11.99 -0.41 -3.04
CA ILE A 59 11.61 0.65 -2.07
C ILE A 59 12.82 1.57 -1.82
N GLY A 60 14.01 1.02 -1.59
CA GLY A 60 15.21 1.82 -1.37
C GLY A 60 15.60 2.70 -2.56
N LEU A 61 15.38 2.23 -3.80
CA LEU A 61 15.56 3.07 -4.99
C LEU A 61 14.49 4.15 -5.05
N TRP A 62 13.22 3.78 -4.84
CA TRP A 62 12.11 4.71 -4.84
C TRP A 62 12.32 5.85 -3.83
N GLU A 63 12.76 5.52 -2.60
CA GLU A 63 13.07 6.49 -1.55
C GLU A 63 14.14 7.48 -2.00
N ARG A 64 15.21 7.02 -2.65
CA ARG A 64 16.28 7.90 -3.16
C ARG A 64 15.80 8.84 -4.27
N LEU A 65 14.84 8.40 -5.07
CA LEU A 65 14.32 9.17 -6.21
C LEU A 65 13.26 10.20 -5.79
N HIS A 66 12.52 9.96 -4.71
CA HIS A 66 11.35 10.76 -4.35
C HIS A 66 11.47 11.49 -3.01
N ASN A 67 12.47 11.15 -2.19
CA ASN A 67 12.78 11.83 -0.94
C ASN A 67 14.19 12.44 -1.04
N GLU A 68 14.36 13.40 -1.96
CA GLU A 68 15.65 14.07 -2.22
C GLU A 68 16.20 14.85 -1.01
N ASP A 69 15.36 15.07 0.00
CA ASP A 69 15.66 15.85 1.21
C ASP A 69 16.45 15.07 2.29
N LYS A 70 16.79 13.79 2.04
CA LYS A 70 17.52 12.91 2.98
C LYS A 70 18.98 12.67 2.60
#